data_AF-A0A7C2L393-F1
#
_entry.id   AF-A0A7C2L393-F1
#
_cell.length_a   1.000
_cell.length_b   1.000
_cell.length_c   1.000
_cell.angle_alpha   90.00
_cell.angle_beta   90.00
_cell.angle_gamma   90.00
#
_symmetry.space_group_name_H-M   'P 1'
#
loop_
_entity.id
_entity.type
_entity.pdbx_description
1 polymer ?
#
loop_
_entity_poly.entity_id
_entity_poly.type
_entity_poly.pdbx_seq_one_letter_code
_entity_poly.pdbx_strand_id
1 'polypeptide(L)'
;ILGSLKDGQRVIVEDGVAKLPDRSAFAGSIATMDLAVRTVMNLGGVSLADAVKMATITPARIIGVDRTKGSLVAGKDADIVVFDEESVSVKMTLVEGRVVYNELV
;
A
#
# COMPACT_ATOMS: atom_id res chain seq x y z
N ILE A 1 5.20 -17.54 3.17
CA ILE A 1 3.83 -17.89 2.72
C ILE A 1 3.18 -16.60 2.25
N LEU A 2 2.49 -16.61 1.11
CA LEU A 2 1.70 -15.48 0.61
C LEU A 2 0.20 -15.77 0.76
N GLY A 3 -0.59 -14.76 1.08
CA GLY A 3 -2.01 -14.90 1.41
C GLY A 3 -2.26 -14.99 2.91
N SER A 4 -3.32 -15.69 3.32
CA SER A 4 -3.70 -15.79 4.74
C SER A 4 -2.71 -16.62 5.55
N LEU A 5 -2.64 -16.38 6.87
CA LEU A 5 -1.80 -17.18 7.77
C LEU A 5 -2.27 -18.64 7.93
N LYS A 6 -3.54 -18.92 7.61
CA LYS A 6 -4.15 -20.25 7.75
C LYS A 6 -4.04 -21.09 6.48
N ASP A 7 -4.33 -20.48 5.33
CA ASP A 7 -4.50 -21.17 4.04
C ASP A 7 -3.59 -20.59 2.95
N GLY A 8 -2.54 -19.87 3.34
CA GLY A 8 -1.65 -19.21 2.40
C GLY A 8 -0.81 -20.18 1.57
N GLN A 9 -0.37 -19.71 0.41
CA GLN A 9 0.44 -20.44 -0.54
C GLN A 9 1.92 -20.42 -0.12
N ARG A 10 2.58 -21.59 -0.15
CA ARG A 10 4.04 -21.66 -0.05
C ARG A 10 4.68 -21.13 -1.32
N VAL A 11 5.67 -20.26 -1.16
CA VAL A 11 6.36 -19.58 -2.25
C VAL A 11 7.84 -19.48 -1.95
N ILE A 12 8.64 -19.35 -3.00
CA ILE A 12 10.06 -18.99 -2.94
C ILE A 12 10.19 -17.53 -3.38
N VAL A 13 10.97 -16.73 -2.65
CA VAL A 13 11.28 -15.35 -3.04
C VAL A 13 12.72 -15.31 -3.53
N GLU A 14 12.90 -15.00 -4.80
CA GLU A 14 14.19 -14.87 -5.49
C GLU A 14 14.14 -13.64 -6.39
N ASP A 15 15.20 -12.83 -6.39
CA ASP A 15 15.34 -11.64 -7.25
C ASP A 15 14.17 -10.65 -7.14
N GLY A 16 13.58 -10.53 -5.94
CA GLY A 16 12.42 -9.68 -5.69
C GLY A 16 11.08 -10.21 -6.24
N VAL A 17 11.05 -11.47 -6.70
CA VAL A 17 9.86 -12.11 -7.28
C VAL A 17 9.44 -13.31 -6.45
N ALA A 18 8.15 -13.37 -6.10
CA ALA A 18 7.55 -14.56 -5.50
C ALA A 18 7.18 -15.57 -6.58
N LYS A 19 7.69 -16.79 -6.46
CA LYS A 19 7.50 -17.91 -7.39
C LYS A 19 6.89 -19.10 -6.66
N LEU A 20 6.17 -19.96 -7.40
CA LEU A 20 5.81 -21.28 -6.88
C LEU A 20 7.07 -22.09 -6.55
N PRO A 21 7.02 -23.05 -5.60
CA PRO A 21 8.21 -23.81 -5.19
C PRO A 21 8.91 -24.57 -6.34
N ASP A 22 8.15 -24.95 -7.36
CA ASP A 22 8.63 -25.59 -8.59
C ASP A 22 9.12 -24.60 -9.66
N ARG A 23 9.05 -23.29 -9.40
CA ARG A 23 9.42 -22.19 -10.31
C ARG A 23 8.62 -22.13 -11.61
N SER A 24 7.47 -22.79 -11.68
CA SER A 24 6.63 -22.82 -12.90
C SER A 24 5.91 -21.50 -13.18
N ALA A 25 5.58 -20.74 -12.14
CA ALA A 25 4.83 -19.48 -12.26
C ALA A 25 5.13 -18.50 -11.12
N PHE A 26 4.73 -17.24 -11.32
CA PHE A 26 4.67 -16.24 -10.25
C PHE A 26 3.53 -16.56 -9.29
N ALA A 27 3.78 -16.33 -8.00
CA ALA A 27 2.86 -16.69 -6.92
C ALA A 27 2.33 -15.46 -6.16
N GLY A 28 2.17 -14.34 -6.87
CA GLY A 28 1.71 -13.06 -6.34
C GLY A 28 2.79 -11.99 -6.29
N SER A 29 2.43 -10.80 -5.81
CA SER A 29 3.36 -9.69 -5.61
C SER A 29 3.80 -9.62 -4.16
N ILE A 30 5.06 -9.24 -3.94
CA ILE A 30 5.61 -8.88 -2.62
C ILE A 30 5.70 -7.36 -2.43
N ALA A 31 5.19 -6.59 -3.39
CA ALA A 31 5.27 -5.14 -3.34
C ALA A 31 4.41 -4.57 -2.20
N THR A 32 5.00 -3.70 -1.41
CA THR A 32 4.28 -2.85 -0.44
C THR A 32 3.62 -1.68 -1.15
N MET A 33 2.64 -1.03 -0.50
CA MET A 33 1.91 0.08 -1.12
C MET A 33 2.81 1.28 -1.41
N ASP A 34 3.76 1.60 -0.53
CA ASP A 34 4.74 2.67 -0.75
C ASP A 34 5.67 2.35 -1.93
N LEU A 35 6.07 1.08 -2.09
CA LEU A 35 6.82 0.66 -3.27
C LEU A 35 5.97 0.80 -4.54
N ALA A 36 4.70 0.39 -4.51
CA ALA A 36 3.80 0.52 -5.65
C ALA A 36 3.61 2.00 -6.06
N VAL A 37 3.43 2.91 -5.09
CA VAL A 37 3.35 4.36 -5.34
C VAL A 37 4.64 4.89 -5.97
N ARG A 38 5.82 4.55 -5.42
CA ARG A 38 7.11 4.91 -6.04
C ARG A 38 7.25 4.38 -7.46
N THR A 39 6.84 3.13 -7.70
CA THR A 39 6.96 2.50 -9.01
C THR A 39 6.13 3.23 -10.05
N VAL A 40 4.87 3.59 -9.76
CA VAL A 40 4.02 4.31 -10.73
C VAL A 40 4.49 5.75 -10.95
N MET A 41 5.09 6.38 -9.94
CA MET A 41 5.71 7.71 -10.10
C MET A 41 6.94 7.62 -11.01
N ASN A 42 7.90 6.77 -10.65
CA ASN A 42 9.21 6.74 -11.30
C ASN A 42 9.20 6.08 -12.69
N LEU A 43 8.42 5.01 -12.86
CA LEU A 43 8.36 4.27 -14.13
C LEU A 43 7.12 4.63 -14.96
N GLY A 44 6.02 5.00 -14.31
CA GLY A 44 4.77 5.35 -14.98
C GLY A 44 4.62 6.83 -15.30
N GLY A 45 5.50 7.70 -14.79
CA GLY A 45 5.41 9.15 -14.97
C GLY A 45 4.18 9.79 -14.32
N VAL A 46 3.59 9.11 -13.32
CA VAL A 46 2.38 9.57 -12.62
C VAL A 46 2.77 10.59 -11.55
N SER A 47 2.00 11.67 -11.41
CA SER A 47 2.20 12.64 -10.33
C SER A 47 2.00 11.99 -8.95
N LEU A 48 2.68 12.49 -7.92
CA LEU A 48 2.48 12.01 -6.54
C LEU A 48 1.00 12.08 -6.13
N ALA A 49 0.33 13.20 -6.45
CA ALA A 49 -1.08 13.40 -6.10
C ALA A 49 -2.00 12.36 -6.75
N ASP A 50 -1.75 12.00 -8.01
CA ASP A 50 -2.56 10.99 -8.70
C ASP A 50 -2.22 9.57 -8.24
N ALA A 51 -0.94 9.29 -7.96
CA ALA A 51 -0.52 8.02 -7.35
C ALA A 51 -1.18 7.81 -5.96
N VAL A 52 -1.24 8.85 -5.14
CA VAL A 52 -1.95 8.81 -3.85
C VAL A 52 -3.45 8.56 -4.06
N LYS A 53 -4.10 9.21 -5.03
CA LYS A 53 -5.53 8.95 -5.34
C LYS A 53 -5.75 7.49 -5.77
N MET A 54 -4.87 6.96 -6.61
CA MET A 54 -4.89 5.56 -7.04
C MET A 54 -4.79 4.59 -5.86
N ALA A 55 -3.99 4.92 -4.85
CA ALA A 55 -3.81 4.11 -3.64
C ALA A 55 -4.92 4.29 -2.59
N THR A 56 -5.72 5.37 -2.66
CA THR A 56 -6.65 5.77 -1.59
C THR A 56 -8.10 5.92 -2.06
N ILE A 57 -8.50 7.09 -2.58
CA ILE A 57 -9.89 7.40 -2.90
C ILE A 57 -10.45 6.52 -4.02
N THR A 58 -9.63 6.11 -4.98
CA THR A 58 -10.05 5.26 -6.10
C THR A 58 -10.53 3.89 -5.61
N PRO A 59 -9.74 3.08 -4.88
CA PRO A 59 -10.22 1.82 -4.34
C PRO A 59 -11.36 2.01 -3.33
N ALA A 60 -11.34 3.08 -2.52
CA ALA A 60 -12.43 3.36 -1.59
C ALA A 60 -13.79 3.53 -2.30
N ARG A 61 -13.81 4.22 -3.46
CA ARG A 61 -15.01 4.36 -4.30
C ARG A 61 -15.43 3.04 -4.93
N ILE A 62 -14.47 2.26 -5.44
CA ILE A 62 -14.73 0.96 -6.08
C ILE A 62 -15.45 0.01 -5.13
N ILE A 63 -15.07 -0.01 -3.85
CA ILE A 63 -15.65 -0.90 -2.84
C ILE A 63 -16.75 -0.22 -1.99
N GLY A 64 -17.13 1.02 -2.29
CA GLY A 64 -18.25 1.71 -1.63
C GLY A 64 -18.00 2.20 -0.20
N VAL A 65 -16.74 2.45 0.18
CA VAL A 65 -16.35 2.94 1.52
C VAL A 65 -15.83 4.39 1.52
N ASP A 66 -15.97 5.09 0.39
CA ASP A 66 -15.50 6.46 0.23
C ASP A 66 -16.29 7.49 1.06
N ARG A 67 -17.40 7.11 1.69
CA ARG A 67 -18.08 7.97 2.67
C ARG A 67 -17.26 8.15 3.94
N THR A 68 -16.50 7.14 4.35
CA THR A 68 -15.74 7.13 5.62
C THR A 68 -14.23 7.09 5.42
N LYS A 69 -13.73 6.65 4.25
CA LYS A 69 -12.30 6.47 3.98
C LYS A 69 -11.84 7.10 2.66
N GLY A 70 -10.54 7.00 2.40
CA GLY A 70 -9.91 7.32 1.11
C GLY A 70 -9.61 8.80 0.86
N SER A 71 -10.01 9.72 1.74
CA SER A 71 -9.64 11.14 1.63
C SER A 71 -9.57 11.81 2.99
N LEU A 72 -8.75 12.85 3.10
CA LEU A 72 -8.66 13.68 4.31
C LEU A 72 -9.74 14.76 4.30
N VAL A 73 -10.91 14.45 4.86
CA VAL A 73 -12.07 15.35 4.97
C VAL A 73 -12.66 15.21 6.37
N ALA A 74 -13.11 16.31 6.96
CA ALA A 74 -13.74 16.30 8.28
C ALA A 74 -14.93 15.30 8.34
N GLY A 75 -15.02 14.56 9.44
CA GLY A 75 -16.06 13.54 9.65
C GLY A 75 -15.72 12.14 9.12
N LYS A 76 -14.58 11.95 8.45
CA LYS A 76 -14.07 10.64 8.04
C LYS A 76 -13.17 10.02 9.11
N ASP A 77 -12.93 8.72 8.99
CA ASP A 77 -12.01 8.00 9.87
C ASP A 77 -10.59 8.55 9.70
N ALA A 78 -9.90 8.77 10.81
CA ALA A 78 -8.53 9.26 10.83
C ALA A 78 -7.52 8.13 10.53
N ASP A 79 -7.69 7.50 9.37
CA ASP A 79 -6.74 6.56 8.76
C ASP A 79 -5.77 7.35 7.89
N ILE A 80 -4.60 7.64 8.44
CA ILE A 80 -3.65 8.62 7.87
C ILE A 80 -2.27 7.98 7.78
N VAL A 81 -1.61 8.18 6.65
CA VAL A 81 -0.19 7.85 6.47
C VAL A 81 0.55 9.15 6.19
N VAL A 82 1.59 9.42 6.98
CA VAL A 82 2.54 10.49 6.73
C VAL A 82 3.80 9.87 6.14
N PHE A 83 4.30 10.43 5.05
CA PHE A 83 5.49 9.96 4.37
C PHE A 83 6.29 11.13 3.80
N ASP A 84 7.57 10.87 3.52
CA ASP A 84 8.46 11.82 2.86
C ASP A 84 8.07 12.03 1.39
N GLU A 85 7.95 13.29 0.95
CA GLU A 85 7.38 13.63 -0.37
C GLU A 85 8.17 13.03 -1.55
N GLU A 86 9.50 13.02 -1.46
CA GLU A 86 10.37 12.54 -2.54
C GLU A 86 10.52 11.01 -2.53
N SER A 87 10.82 10.43 -1.37
CA SER A 87 11.12 9.00 -1.24
C SER A 87 9.89 8.14 -0.96
N VAL A 88 8.75 8.74 -0.60
CA VAL A 88 7.53 8.03 -0.15
C VAL A 88 7.84 7.10 1.04
N SER A 89 8.90 7.38 1.80
CA SER A 89 9.24 6.65 3.03
C SER A 89 8.21 6.98 4.10
N VAL A 90 7.47 5.97 4.56
CA VAL A 90 6.45 6.12 5.61
C VAL A 90 7.12 6.55 6.92
N LYS A 91 6.60 7.62 7.54
CA LYS A 91 7.10 8.19 8.80
C LYS A 91 6.11 8.03 9.95
N MET A 92 4.83 7.98 9.67
CA MET A 92 3.79 7.79 10.68
C MET A 92 2.57 7.13 10.08
N THR A 93 1.87 6.32 10.87
CA THR A 93 0.57 5.77 10.50
C THR A 93 -0.40 5.88 11.65
N LEU A 94 -1.60 6.37 11.35
CA LEU A 94 -2.74 6.44 12.24
C LEU A 94 -3.83 5.51 11.72
N VAL A 95 -4.46 4.77 12.63
CA VAL A 95 -5.65 3.96 12.36
C VAL A 95 -6.74 4.42 13.30
N GLU A 96 -7.83 4.94 12.74
CA GLU A 96 -8.93 5.55 13.50
C GLU A 96 -8.45 6.60 14.53
N GLY A 97 -7.43 7.38 14.15
CA GLY A 97 -6.84 8.42 15.00
C GLY A 97 -5.83 7.93 16.03
N ARG A 98 -5.61 6.61 16.15
CA ARG A 98 -4.55 6.05 17.01
C ARG A 98 -3.26 5.91 16.22
N VAL A 99 -2.17 6.49 16.73
CA VAL A 99 -0.83 6.29 16.16
C VAL A 99 -0.42 4.83 16.39
N VAL A 100 -0.20 4.09 15.31
CA VAL A 100 0.24 2.68 15.35
C VAL A 100 1.70 2.51 14.89
N TYR A 101 2.25 3.54 14.25
CA TYR A 101 3.64 3.61 13.82
C TYR A 101 4.11 5.06 13.80
N ASN A 102 5.34 5.32 14.25
CA ASN A 102 5.90 6.67 14.35
C ASN A 102 7.44 6.65 14.32
N GLU A 103 8.02 7.37 13.36
CA GLU A 103 9.47 7.64 13.22
C GLU A 103 9.76 9.16 13.19
N LEU A 104 8.80 10.01 13.55
CA LEU A 104 8.98 11.47 13.60
C LEU A 104 9.59 11.96 14.92
N VAL A 105 9.93 11.05 15.84
CA VAL A 105 10.41 11.34 17.21
C VAL A 105 11.70 10.60 17.48
#